data_AF-A0A4Q9I0C4-F1
#
_entry.id   AF-A0A4Q9I0C4-F1
#
_cell.length_a   1.000
_cell.length_b   1.000
_cell.length_c   1.000
_cell.angle_alpha   90.00
_cell.angle_beta   90.00
_cell.angle_gamma   90.00
#
_symmetry.space_group_name_H-M   'P 1'
#
loop_
_entity.id
_entity.type
_entity.pdbx_description
1 polymer ?
#
loop_
_entity_poly.entity_id
_entity_poly.type
_entity_poly.pdbx_seq_one_letter_code
_entity_poly.pdbx_strand_id
1 'polypeptide(L)'
;MNAALAAFAEGPENYDFAVHHAGVAAEHLLKAYLAGIHPALVVDGRHFDSLLHATGLGSHAAPLTKVRTIGLVEAHERVLKLLPRKIPIDKKALEPLADARNGVAHSAIHDSTQAEAVFTICLRLADPVLAELQADPVSYWGPYLVLHDKLVDEQVRQERVAAEALLVKARSLFEQRFEHMPRKERDVVLAAITSKPMITMEREAPKQCPACGSQGWVAGEVNVQGSAGHEGAYLLPYGFYCAACDLDVDSQLISHLGDLDEVVLLDDDPYDYLGDEPPVDEDFHRGR
;
A
#
# COMPACT_ATOMS: atom_id res chain seq x y z
N MET A 1 15.53 -3.58 -12.75
CA MET A 1 15.69 -4.51 -11.62
C MET A 1 17.03 -5.24 -11.63
N ASN A 2 17.52 -5.77 -12.76
CA ASN A 2 18.80 -6.51 -12.82
C ASN A 2 20.00 -5.80 -12.18
N ALA A 3 20.20 -4.49 -12.42
CA ALA A 3 21.28 -3.74 -11.78
C ALA A 3 21.18 -3.70 -10.25
N ALA A 4 19.95 -3.62 -9.73
CA ALA A 4 19.68 -3.63 -8.29
C ALA A 4 20.02 -5.00 -7.68
N LEU A 5 19.56 -6.08 -8.31
CA LEU A 5 19.81 -7.46 -7.87
C LEU A 5 21.28 -7.87 -7.99
N ALA A 6 21.98 -7.40 -9.04
CA ALA A 6 23.41 -7.60 -9.19
C ALA A 6 24.19 -6.97 -8.03
N ALA A 7 23.93 -5.69 -7.75
CA ALA A 7 24.59 -4.97 -6.67
C ALA A 7 24.25 -5.54 -5.29
N PHE A 8 23.00 -5.95 -5.07
CA PHE A 8 22.59 -6.62 -3.83
C PHE A 8 23.38 -7.92 -3.62
N ALA A 9 23.59 -8.71 -4.68
CA ALA A 9 24.34 -9.97 -4.61
C ALA A 9 25.86 -9.78 -4.36
N GLU A 10 26.40 -8.59 -4.63
CA GLU A 10 27.80 -8.26 -4.32
C GLU A 10 28.03 -7.94 -2.84
N GLY A 11 26.96 -7.70 -2.08
CA GLY A 11 26.98 -7.55 -0.63
C GLY A 11 26.92 -6.10 -0.11
N PRO A 12 27.11 -5.90 1.20
CA PRO A 12 26.77 -4.64 1.89
C PRO A 12 27.45 -3.38 1.37
N GLU A 13 28.64 -3.50 0.78
CA GLU A 13 29.41 -2.40 0.17
C GLU A 13 28.69 -1.75 -1.03
N ASN A 14 27.72 -2.45 -1.62
CA ASN A 14 26.96 -1.99 -2.79
C ASN A 14 25.46 -1.78 -2.50
N TYR A 15 25.06 -1.81 -1.23
CA TYR A 15 23.65 -1.76 -0.85
C TYR A 15 22.98 -0.42 -1.19
N ASP A 16 23.70 0.68 -1.09
CA ASP A 16 23.29 2.00 -1.57
C ASP A 16 22.99 2.01 -3.07
N PHE A 17 23.87 1.42 -3.90
CA PHE A 17 23.63 1.26 -5.33
C PHE A 17 22.42 0.33 -5.59
N ALA A 18 22.32 -0.77 -4.83
CA ALA A 18 21.21 -1.72 -4.93
C ALA A 18 19.86 -1.05 -4.66
N VAL A 19 19.69 -0.38 -3.52
CA VAL A 19 18.40 0.25 -3.14
C VAL A 19 18.03 1.40 -4.07
N HIS A 20 19.00 2.17 -4.55
CA HIS A 20 18.75 3.23 -5.52
C HIS A 20 18.17 2.65 -6.82
N HIS A 21 18.83 1.64 -7.38
CA HIS A 21 18.36 1.00 -8.60
C HIS A 21 17.07 0.20 -8.41
N ALA A 22 16.81 -0.33 -7.21
CA ALA A 22 15.52 -0.93 -6.86
C ALA A 22 14.42 0.15 -6.91
N GLY A 23 14.60 1.28 -6.22
CA GLY A 23 13.62 2.37 -6.23
C GLY A 23 13.35 2.94 -7.63
N VAL A 24 14.40 3.11 -8.45
CA VAL A 24 14.23 3.52 -9.86
C VAL A 24 13.47 2.47 -10.67
N ALA A 25 13.76 1.17 -10.46
CA ALA A 25 13.06 0.10 -11.15
C ALA A 25 11.57 0.04 -10.76
N ALA A 26 11.25 0.18 -9.48
CA ALA A 26 9.87 0.27 -8.99
C ALA A 26 9.12 1.45 -9.62
N GLU A 27 9.74 2.64 -9.63
CA GLU A 27 9.15 3.83 -10.25
C GLU A 27 8.86 3.61 -11.74
N HIS A 28 9.81 3.04 -12.48
CA HIS A 28 9.64 2.74 -13.89
C HIS A 28 8.57 1.68 -14.15
N LEU A 29 8.46 0.69 -13.28
CA LEU A 29 7.47 -0.38 -13.43
C LEU A 29 6.04 0.15 -13.20
N LEU A 30 5.83 0.96 -12.15
CA LEU A 30 4.56 1.64 -11.92
C LEU A 30 4.19 2.55 -13.09
N LYS A 31 5.15 3.32 -13.60
CA LYS A 31 4.95 4.17 -14.78
C LYS A 31 4.66 3.35 -16.04
N ALA A 32 5.27 2.17 -16.21
CA ALA A 32 5.00 1.31 -17.34
C ALA A 32 3.54 0.86 -17.35
N TYR A 33 3.00 0.46 -16.20
CA TYR A 33 1.58 0.14 -16.05
C TYR A 33 0.69 1.34 -16.40
N LEU A 34 0.96 2.51 -15.81
CA LEU A 34 0.20 3.73 -16.09
C LEU A 34 0.25 4.16 -17.56
N ALA A 35 1.44 4.10 -18.18
CA ALA A 35 1.64 4.43 -19.59
C ALA A 35 0.94 3.43 -20.53
N GLY A 36 0.81 2.16 -20.12
CA GLY A 36 0.05 1.14 -20.83
C GLY A 36 -1.45 1.46 -20.92
N ILE A 37 -1.97 2.26 -19.99
CA ILE A 37 -3.34 2.78 -20.03
C ILE A 37 -3.39 4.08 -20.84
N HIS A 38 -2.62 5.10 -20.43
CA HIS A 38 -2.54 6.38 -21.15
C HIS A 38 -1.31 7.22 -20.72
N PRO A 39 -0.56 7.84 -21.66
CA PRO A 39 0.63 8.65 -21.33
C PRO A 39 0.37 9.81 -20.34
N ALA A 40 -0.85 10.37 -20.34
CA ALA A 40 -1.25 11.42 -19.40
C ALA A 40 -1.14 11.00 -17.93
N LEU A 41 -1.19 9.70 -17.65
CA LEU A 41 -1.08 9.16 -16.30
C LEU A 41 0.37 9.13 -15.78
N VAL A 42 1.37 9.46 -16.60
CA VAL A 42 2.79 9.46 -16.21
C VAL A 42 3.42 10.85 -16.24
N VAL A 43 2.90 11.77 -17.05
CA VAL A 43 3.45 13.13 -17.15
C VAL A 43 3.16 13.98 -15.91
N ASP A 44 4.08 14.89 -15.57
CA ASP A 44 3.81 15.92 -14.56
C ASP A 44 2.73 16.87 -15.09
N GLY A 45 1.56 16.88 -14.45
CA GLY A 45 0.42 17.69 -14.85
C GLY A 45 0.66 19.21 -14.78
N ARG A 46 1.75 19.65 -14.13
CA ARG A 46 2.16 21.06 -14.07
C ARG A 46 3.09 21.45 -15.22
N HIS A 47 3.55 20.49 -16.04
CA HIS A 47 4.46 20.74 -17.14
C HIS A 47 3.74 20.68 -18.48
N PHE A 48 3.38 21.85 -19.01
CA PHE A 48 2.56 21.97 -20.22
C PHE A 48 3.12 21.25 -21.44
N ASP A 49 4.43 21.33 -21.71
CA ASP A 49 5.08 20.60 -22.80
C ASP A 49 4.90 19.07 -22.65
N SER A 50 4.94 18.55 -21.42
CA SER A 50 4.70 17.11 -21.19
C SER A 50 3.25 16.74 -21.48
N LEU A 51 2.29 17.58 -21.08
CA LEU A 51 0.88 17.37 -21.38
C LEU A 51 0.59 17.36 -22.89
N LEU A 52 1.23 18.25 -23.65
CA LEU A 52 1.14 18.25 -25.11
C LEU A 52 1.64 16.93 -25.71
N HIS A 53 2.77 16.39 -25.24
CA HIS A 53 3.22 15.05 -25.66
C HIS A 53 2.20 13.97 -25.29
N ALA A 54 1.69 13.98 -24.05
CA ALA A 54 0.75 12.99 -23.57
C ALA A 54 -0.61 12.99 -24.26
N THR A 55 -0.99 14.11 -24.88
CA THR A 55 -2.27 14.30 -25.59
C THR A 55 -2.13 14.18 -27.11
N GLY A 56 -0.95 13.77 -27.61
CA GLY A 56 -0.70 13.61 -29.05
C GLY A 56 -0.38 14.90 -29.80
N LEU A 57 -0.17 16.01 -29.08
CA LEU A 57 0.16 17.34 -29.63
C LEU A 57 1.66 17.66 -29.53
N GLY A 58 2.52 16.62 -29.52
CA GLY A 58 3.97 16.77 -29.33
C GLY A 58 4.68 17.63 -30.39
N SER A 59 4.07 17.86 -31.55
CA SER A 59 4.57 18.80 -32.57
C SER A 59 4.55 20.27 -32.10
N HIS A 60 3.77 20.58 -31.07
CA HIS A 60 3.65 21.91 -30.48
C HIS A 60 4.46 22.06 -29.18
N ALA A 61 5.19 21.03 -28.77
CA ALA A 61 5.90 20.98 -27.51
C ALA A 61 7.42 21.10 -27.69
N ALA A 62 8.12 21.40 -26.60
CA ALA A 62 9.56 21.17 -26.52
C ALA A 62 9.93 19.70 -26.80
N PRO A 63 11.20 19.37 -27.16
CA PRO A 63 11.61 18.01 -27.48
C PRO A 63 11.30 16.99 -26.37
N LEU A 64 11.04 15.74 -26.75
CA LEU A 64 10.76 14.63 -25.83
C LEU A 64 11.80 14.45 -24.71
N THR A 65 13.06 14.83 -24.96
CA THR A 65 14.15 14.79 -23.96
C THR A 65 13.95 15.75 -22.79
N LYS A 66 12.98 16.67 -22.87
CA LYS A 66 12.62 17.62 -21.80
C LYS A 66 11.29 17.27 -21.11
N VAL A 67 10.68 16.13 -21.44
CA VAL A 67 9.46 15.67 -20.76
C VAL A 67 9.75 15.45 -19.29
N ARG A 68 8.88 16.02 -18.45
CA ARG A 68 8.81 15.75 -17.01
C ARG A 68 7.72 14.74 -16.72
N THR A 69 8.06 13.76 -15.90
CA THR A 69 7.14 12.72 -15.41
C THR A 69 6.98 12.83 -13.90
N ILE A 70 5.93 12.22 -13.38
CA ILE A 70 5.69 12.03 -11.94
C ILE A 70 6.83 11.23 -11.27
N GLY A 71 6.96 11.28 -9.95
CA GLY A 71 7.93 10.48 -9.18
C GLY A 71 7.36 9.16 -8.66
N LEU A 72 8.18 8.37 -7.94
CA LEU A 72 7.78 7.10 -7.32
C LEU A 72 6.49 7.17 -6.50
N VAL A 73 6.41 8.12 -5.55
CA VAL A 73 5.25 8.24 -4.64
C VAL A 73 3.97 8.55 -5.42
N GLU A 74 4.01 9.52 -6.32
CA GLU A 74 2.84 9.88 -7.14
C GLU A 74 2.45 8.77 -8.12
N ALA A 75 3.43 8.04 -8.68
CA ALA A 75 3.15 6.87 -9.51
C ALA A 75 2.45 5.78 -8.69
N HIS A 76 2.92 5.50 -7.47
CA HIS A 76 2.32 4.51 -6.57
C HIS A 76 0.91 4.90 -6.17
N GLU A 77 0.67 6.15 -5.76
CA GLU A 77 -0.67 6.66 -5.43
C GLU A 77 -1.67 6.50 -6.60
N ARG A 78 -1.24 6.80 -7.83
CA ARG A 78 -2.07 6.60 -9.03
C ARG A 78 -2.35 5.12 -9.29
N VAL A 79 -1.35 4.25 -9.12
CA VAL A 79 -1.53 2.81 -9.30
C VAL A 79 -2.45 2.22 -8.22
N LEU A 80 -2.33 2.62 -6.96
CA LEU A 80 -3.22 2.17 -5.89
C LEU A 80 -4.69 2.47 -6.20
N LYS A 81 -4.99 3.66 -6.74
CA LYS A 81 -6.35 4.03 -7.16
C LYS A 81 -6.88 3.15 -8.28
N LEU A 82 -6.03 2.72 -9.20
CA LEU A 82 -6.42 1.92 -10.37
C LEU A 82 -6.42 0.41 -10.10
N LEU A 83 -5.62 -0.04 -9.13
CA LEU A 83 -5.45 -1.43 -8.74
C LEU A 83 -5.74 -1.63 -7.25
N PRO A 84 -6.96 -1.28 -6.78
CA PRO A 84 -7.30 -1.47 -5.38
C PRO A 84 -7.14 -2.96 -5.01
N ARG A 85 -6.54 -3.24 -3.85
CA ARG A 85 -6.28 -4.58 -3.29
C ARG A 85 -5.18 -5.42 -3.96
N LYS A 86 -4.70 -5.05 -5.16
CA LYS A 86 -3.64 -5.84 -5.80
C LYS A 86 -2.25 -5.45 -5.33
N ILE A 87 -2.06 -4.21 -4.90
CA ILE A 87 -0.79 -3.71 -4.40
C ILE A 87 -0.80 -3.83 -2.86
N PRO A 88 0.06 -4.66 -2.26
CA PRO A 88 0.04 -4.94 -0.81
C PRO A 88 0.87 -3.92 -0.01
N ILE A 89 1.33 -2.85 -0.65
CA ILE A 89 2.18 -1.81 -0.05
C ILE A 89 1.37 -0.51 -0.09
N ASP A 90 0.99 0.01 1.06
CA ASP A 90 0.36 1.32 1.17
C ASP A 90 1.38 2.46 1.07
N LYS A 91 0.90 3.70 1.16
CA LYS A 91 1.75 4.89 1.07
C LYS A 91 2.82 4.94 2.16
N LYS A 92 2.49 4.56 3.39
CA LYS A 92 3.41 4.60 4.54
C LYS A 92 4.48 3.51 4.42
N ALA A 93 4.08 2.31 4.00
CA ALA A 93 4.98 1.19 3.74
C ALA A 93 5.93 1.46 2.56
N LEU A 94 5.59 2.38 1.65
CA LEU A 94 6.48 2.82 0.56
C LEU A 94 7.56 3.81 1.02
N GLU A 95 7.35 4.56 2.11
CA GLU A 95 8.24 5.64 2.55
C GLU A 95 9.72 5.22 2.65
N PRO A 96 10.08 4.07 3.25
CA PRO A 96 11.48 3.65 3.32
C PRO A 96 12.14 3.49 1.94
N LEU A 97 11.39 3.01 0.94
CA LEU A 97 11.90 2.88 -0.43
C LEU A 97 12.08 4.24 -1.10
N ALA A 98 11.12 5.15 -0.92
CA ALA A 98 11.21 6.50 -1.45
C ALA A 98 12.38 7.27 -0.84
N ASP A 99 12.56 7.18 0.48
CA ASP A 99 13.63 7.83 1.22
C ASP A 99 15.00 7.26 0.88
N ALA A 100 15.13 5.93 0.80
CA ALA A 100 16.39 5.31 0.37
C ALA A 100 16.78 5.73 -1.06
N ARG A 101 15.82 5.70 -2.00
CA ARG A 101 16.06 6.14 -3.38
C ARG A 101 16.52 7.60 -3.44
N ASN A 102 15.83 8.48 -2.71
CA ASN A 102 16.13 9.92 -2.70
C ASN A 102 17.44 10.24 -1.97
N GLY A 103 17.68 9.60 -0.82
CA GLY A 103 18.89 9.76 -0.03
C GLY A 103 20.15 9.39 -0.83
N VAL A 104 20.12 8.26 -1.53
CA VAL A 104 21.24 7.89 -2.42
C VAL A 104 21.35 8.85 -3.60
N ALA A 105 20.23 9.17 -4.28
CA ALA A 105 20.25 10.01 -5.48
C ALA A 105 20.75 11.44 -5.23
N HIS A 106 20.41 12.02 -4.08
CA HIS A 106 20.67 13.43 -3.79
C HIS A 106 21.83 13.64 -2.81
N SER A 107 22.18 12.64 -2.01
CA SER A 107 23.19 12.81 -0.97
C SER A 107 24.17 11.64 -0.86
N ALA A 108 24.03 10.59 -1.68
CA ALA A 108 24.81 9.35 -1.57
C ALA A 108 24.79 8.76 -0.15
N ILE A 109 23.66 8.92 0.56
CA ILE A 109 23.49 8.44 1.94
C ILE A 109 22.32 7.46 1.99
N HIS A 110 22.57 6.31 2.59
CA HIS A 110 21.57 5.32 2.95
C HIS A 110 22.02 4.56 4.21
N ASP A 111 21.06 4.16 5.04
CA ASP A 111 21.32 3.25 6.16
C ASP A 111 21.39 1.81 5.63
N SER A 112 22.60 1.28 5.49
CA SER A 112 22.82 -0.07 4.96
C SER A 112 22.16 -1.18 5.80
N THR A 113 21.80 -0.92 7.06
CA THR A 113 21.06 -1.87 7.89
C THR A 113 19.61 -2.03 7.45
N GLN A 114 19.06 -1.08 6.69
CA GLN A 114 17.70 -1.08 6.15
C GLN A 114 17.64 -1.59 4.71
N ALA A 115 18.78 -1.88 4.08
CA ALA A 115 18.83 -2.19 2.66
C ALA A 115 17.99 -3.40 2.27
N GLU A 116 18.05 -4.48 3.05
CA GLU A 116 17.24 -5.68 2.80
C GLU A 116 15.75 -5.39 2.89
N ALA A 117 15.31 -4.67 3.93
CA ALA A 117 13.91 -4.29 4.10
C ALA A 117 13.41 -3.42 2.93
N VAL A 118 14.18 -2.40 2.54
CA VAL A 118 13.88 -1.53 1.40
C VAL A 118 13.82 -2.32 0.09
N PHE A 119 14.77 -3.23 -0.10
CA PHE A 119 14.83 -4.06 -1.30
C PHE A 119 13.61 -4.96 -1.41
N THR A 120 13.19 -5.57 -0.30
CA THR A 120 12.00 -6.42 -0.27
C THR A 120 10.70 -5.66 -0.50
N ILE A 121 10.56 -4.41 -0.02
CA ILE A 121 9.43 -3.54 -0.36
C ILE A 121 9.33 -3.38 -1.88
N CYS A 122 10.47 -3.16 -2.55
CA CYS A 122 10.53 -3.05 -4.00
C CYS A 122 10.07 -4.34 -4.71
N LEU A 123 10.48 -5.52 -4.23
CA LEU A 123 10.05 -6.80 -4.81
C LEU A 123 8.54 -7.02 -4.65
N ARG A 124 8.00 -6.80 -3.45
CA ARG A 124 6.55 -6.93 -3.16
C ARG A 124 5.69 -5.95 -3.96
N LEU A 125 6.25 -4.79 -4.30
CA LEU A 125 5.61 -3.83 -5.18
C LEU A 125 5.67 -4.27 -6.65
N ALA A 126 6.75 -4.94 -7.06
CA ALA A 126 6.97 -5.31 -8.45
C ALA A 126 6.06 -6.44 -8.91
N ASP A 127 5.93 -7.51 -8.14
CA ASP A 127 5.20 -8.72 -8.56
C ASP A 127 3.75 -8.46 -9.00
N PRO A 128 2.91 -7.74 -8.23
CA PRO A 128 1.54 -7.50 -8.66
C PRO A 128 1.46 -6.59 -9.90
N VAL A 129 2.38 -5.63 -10.05
CA VAL A 129 2.42 -4.77 -11.23
C VAL A 129 2.85 -5.55 -12.47
N LEU A 130 3.80 -6.48 -12.33
CA LEU A 130 4.19 -7.40 -13.42
C LEU A 130 3.04 -8.31 -13.84
N ALA A 131 2.25 -8.79 -12.88
CA ALA A 131 1.07 -9.59 -13.17
C ALA A 131 0.04 -8.81 -14.01
N GLU A 132 -0.21 -7.53 -13.68
CA GLU A 132 -1.11 -6.69 -14.46
C GLU A 132 -0.55 -6.32 -15.84
N LEU A 133 0.77 -6.18 -15.95
CA LEU A 133 1.46 -6.00 -17.23
C LEU A 133 1.54 -7.29 -18.05
N GLN A 134 1.07 -8.42 -17.52
CA GLN A 134 1.18 -9.75 -18.13
C GLN A 134 2.63 -10.11 -18.50
N ALA A 135 3.59 -9.62 -17.71
CA ALA A 135 5.00 -9.89 -17.90
C ALA A 135 5.33 -11.30 -17.41
N ASP A 136 6.05 -12.07 -18.24
CA ASP A 136 6.55 -13.38 -17.84
C ASP A 136 7.64 -13.23 -16.74
N PRO A 137 7.46 -13.80 -15.54
CA PRO A 137 8.44 -13.68 -14.45
C PRO A 137 9.81 -14.23 -14.83
N VAL A 138 9.87 -15.32 -15.62
CA VAL A 138 11.14 -15.93 -16.04
C VAL A 138 11.93 -14.96 -16.91
N SER A 139 11.27 -14.32 -17.88
CA SER A 139 11.90 -13.29 -18.71
C SER A 139 12.25 -12.02 -17.94
N TYR A 140 11.42 -11.57 -17.00
CA TYR A 140 11.65 -10.32 -16.29
C TYR A 140 12.79 -10.42 -15.28
N TRP A 141 12.76 -11.44 -14.42
CA TRP A 141 13.74 -11.66 -13.36
C TRP A 141 15.01 -12.35 -13.87
N GLY A 142 14.90 -13.15 -14.93
CA GLY A 142 16.02 -13.81 -15.59
C GLY A 142 16.86 -14.64 -14.62
N PRO A 143 18.20 -14.45 -14.57
CA PRO A 143 19.08 -15.25 -13.71
C PRO A 143 18.84 -15.01 -12.21
N TYR A 144 18.13 -13.94 -11.85
CA TYR A 144 17.89 -13.56 -10.46
C TYR A 144 16.55 -14.08 -9.91
N LEU A 145 15.74 -14.79 -10.71
CA LEU A 145 14.44 -15.32 -10.27
C LEU A 145 14.54 -16.13 -8.97
N VAL A 146 15.54 -17.01 -8.86
CA VAL A 146 15.74 -17.82 -7.65
C VAL A 146 16.11 -16.98 -6.43
N LEU A 147 16.86 -15.88 -6.61
CA LEU A 147 17.19 -14.97 -5.52
C LEU A 147 15.96 -14.16 -5.11
N HIS A 148 15.21 -13.65 -6.09
CA HIS A 148 13.93 -12.98 -5.89
C HIS A 148 12.98 -13.82 -5.02
N ASP A 149 12.70 -15.06 -5.43
CA ASP A 149 11.74 -15.93 -4.74
C ASP A 149 12.18 -16.20 -3.30
N LYS A 150 13.48 -16.41 -3.08
CA LYS A 150 14.03 -16.60 -1.72
C LYS A 150 13.89 -15.37 -0.83
N LEU A 151 14.11 -14.17 -1.37
CA LEU A 151 13.97 -12.92 -0.61
C LEU A 151 12.50 -12.68 -0.23
N VAL A 152 11.58 -12.92 -1.16
CA VAL A 152 10.14 -12.81 -0.90
C VAL A 152 9.68 -13.86 0.11
N ASP A 153 10.09 -15.13 -0.04
CA ASP A 153 9.73 -16.22 0.88
C ASP A 153 10.25 -15.96 2.31
N GLU A 154 11.50 -15.52 2.43
CA GLU A 154 12.12 -15.20 3.71
C GLU A 154 11.39 -14.06 4.41
N GLN A 155 10.98 -13.03 3.67
CA GLN A 155 10.18 -11.94 4.21
C GLN A 155 8.82 -12.42 4.70
N VAL A 156 8.08 -13.19 3.88
CA VAL A 156 6.78 -13.75 4.28
C VAL A 156 6.92 -14.58 5.55
N ARG A 157 8.03 -15.32 5.69
CA ARG A 157 8.35 -16.06 6.91
C ARG A 157 8.57 -15.14 8.10
N GLN A 158 9.31 -14.05 7.94
CA GLN A 158 9.57 -13.06 9.00
C GLN A 158 8.27 -12.37 9.45
N GLU A 159 7.41 -11.99 8.51
CA GLU A 159 6.11 -11.36 8.79
C GLU A 159 5.18 -12.29 9.57
N ARG A 160 5.13 -13.59 9.22
CA ARG A 160 4.37 -14.58 9.99
C ARG A 160 4.89 -14.74 11.42
N VAL A 161 6.21 -14.71 11.60
CA VAL A 161 6.82 -14.76 12.94
C VAL A 161 6.46 -13.51 13.74
N ALA A 162 6.52 -12.33 13.12
CA ALA A 162 6.15 -11.07 13.75
C ALA A 162 4.65 -11.04 14.13
N ALA A 163 3.78 -11.48 13.24
CA ALA A 163 2.35 -11.60 13.48
C ALA A 163 2.03 -12.53 14.66
N GLU A 164 2.66 -13.71 14.71
CA GLU A 164 2.49 -14.64 15.85
C GLU A 164 3.03 -14.04 17.15
N ALA A 165 4.17 -13.34 17.11
CA ALA A 165 4.72 -12.66 18.29
C ALA A 165 3.75 -11.59 18.83
N LEU A 166 3.08 -10.83 17.96
CA LEU A 166 2.03 -9.89 18.36
C LEU A 166 0.84 -10.60 19.00
N LEU A 167 0.38 -11.72 18.42
CA LEU A 167 -0.71 -12.52 18.99
C LEU A 167 -0.36 -13.06 20.38
N VAL A 168 0.84 -13.62 20.56
CA VAL A 168 1.31 -14.13 21.86
C VAL A 168 1.36 -13.01 22.89
N LYS A 169 1.92 -11.85 22.53
CA LYS A 169 1.96 -10.67 23.41
C LYS A 169 0.55 -10.21 23.80
N ALA A 170 -0.35 -10.08 22.83
CA ALA A 170 -1.72 -9.64 23.07
C ALA A 170 -2.51 -10.61 23.96
N ARG A 171 -2.39 -11.93 23.71
CA ARG A 171 -2.99 -12.97 24.56
C ARG A 171 -2.52 -12.86 26.00
N SER A 172 -1.20 -12.74 26.21
CA SER A 172 -0.63 -12.60 27.54
C SER A 172 -1.09 -11.32 28.26
N LEU A 173 -1.18 -10.20 27.55
CA LEU A 173 -1.70 -8.95 28.12
C LEU A 173 -3.18 -9.07 28.52
N PHE A 174 -3.99 -9.73 27.70
CA PHE A 174 -5.40 -9.97 28.02
C PHE A 174 -5.56 -10.83 29.27
N GLU A 175 -4.80 -11.93 29.38
CA GLU A 175 -4.79 -12.79 30.56
C GLU A 175 -4.40 -12.00 31.82
N GLN A 176 -3.29 -11.27 31.78
CA GLN A 176 -2.83 -10.44 32.91
C GLN A 176 -3.90 -9.42 33.36
N ARG A 177 -4.62 -8.81 32.41
CA ARG A 177 -5.63 -7.79 32.70
C ARG A 177 -6.93 -8.36 33.24
N PHE A 178 -7.36 -9.54 32.78
CA PHE A 178 -8.74 -9.98 32.98
C PHE A 178 -8.90 -11.38 33.59
N GLU A 179 -7.84 -12.16 33.77
CA GLU A 179 -7.91 -13.51 34.35
C GLU A 179 -8.47 -13.52 35.78
N HIS A 180 -8.09 -12.52 36.58
CA HIS A 180 -8.52 -12.38 37.97
C HIS A 180 -9.97 -11.89 38.12
N MET A 181 -10.63 -11.51 37.02
CA MET A 181 -11.96 -10.91 37.04
C MET A 181 -13.06 -11.96 36.81
N PRO A 182 -14.12 -11.98 37.63
CA PRO A 182 -15.29 -12.81 37.36
C PRO A 182 -15.88 -12.51 35.99
N ARG A 183 -16.34 -13.55 35.29
CA ARG A 183 -16.82 -13.44 33.89
C ARG A 183 -17.82 -12.29 33.67
N LYS A 184 -18.80 -12.11 34.55
CA LYS A 184 -19.80 -11.04 34.41
C LYS A 184 -19.19 -9.64 34.51
N GLU A 185 -18.25 -9.44 35.44
CA GLU A 185 -17.56 -8.16 35.59
C GLU A 185 -16.67 -7.88 34.39
N ARG A 186 -15.97 -8.92 33.91
CA ARG A 186 -15.12 -8.85 32.71
C ARG A 186 -15.93 -8.45 31.49
N ASP A 187 -17.08 -9.08 31.26
CA ASP A 187 -17.93 -8.80 30.11
C ASP A 187 -18.43 -7.34 30.12
N VAL A 188 -18.72 -6.77 31.30
CA VAL A 188 -19.10 -5.35 31.45
C VAL A 188 -17.93 -4.41 31.12
N VAL A 189 -16.73 -4.71 31.62
CA VAL A 189 -15.54 -3.89 31.35
C VAL A 189 -15.17 -3.94 29.86
N LEU A 190 -15.17 -5.15 29.27
CA LEU A 190 -14.89 -5.33 27.85
C LEU A 190 -15.87 -4.54 26.99
N ALA A 191 -17.18 -4.65 27.27
CA ALA A 191 -18.20 -3.89 26.55
C ALA A 191 -17.96 -2.37 26.62
N ALA A 192 -17.48 -1.85 27.77
CA ALA A 192 -17.18 -0.44 27.90
C ALA A 192 -15.96 -0.02 27.05
N ILE A 193 -14.84 -0.75 27.13
CA ILE A 193 -13.58 -0.34 26.49
C ILE A 193 -13.53 -0.63 24.98
N THR A 194 -14.30 -1.60 24.48
CA THR A 194 -14.32 -1.95 23.05
C THR A 194 -15.48 -1.29 22.28
N SER A 195 -16.41 -0.63 22.99
CA SER A 195 -17.60 0.00 22.40
C SER A 195 -17.29 1.08 21.37
N LYS A 196 -16.11 1.70 21.47
CA LYS A 196 -15.68 2.76 20.57
C LYS A 196 -14.29 2.44 20.05
N PRO A 197 -14.02 2.85 18.81
CA PRO A 197 -12.66 2.80 18.31
C PRO A 197 -11.78 3.78 19.10
N MET A 198 -10.56 3.34 19.40
CA MET A 198 -9.50 4.23 19.87
C MET A 198 -8.59 4.68 18.72
N ILE A 199 -8.79 4.14 17.52
CA ILE A 199 -8.08 4.59 16.33
C ILE A 199 -8.73 5.91 15.90
N THR A 200 -7.95 6.99 15.84
CA THR A 200 -8.40 8.24 15.21
C THR A 200 -8.14 8.17 13.71
N MET A 201 -8.82 7.25 13.04
CA MET A 201 -8.75 7.13 11.58
C MET A 201 -10.09 7.49 10.96
N GLU A 202 -10.05 7.93 9.70
CA GLU A 202 -11.22 8.53 9.07
C GLU A 202 -12.39 7.56 8.96
N ARG A 203 -12.11 6.26 8.75
CA ARG A 203 -13.11 5.22 8.48
C ARG A 203 -12.74 3.89 9.11
N GLU A 204 -13.74 3.24 9.70
CA GLU A 204 -13.52 2.13 10.61
C GLU A 204 -14.75 1.21 10.72
N ALA A 205 -14.50 -0.07 10.98
CA ALA A 205 -15.54 -1.07 11.18
C ALA A 205 -15.18 -2.07 12.29
N PRO A 206 -16.16 -2.60 13.04
CA PRO A 206 -15.90 -3.57 14.09
C PRO A 206 -15.53 -4.94 13.50
N LYS A 207 -14.52 -5.59 14.07
CA LYS A 207 -14.10 -6.97 13.75
C LYS A 207 -13.74 -7.73 15.03
N GLN A 208 -13.81 -9.06 15.00
CA GLN A 208 -13.43 -9.88 16.15
C GLN A 208 -11.91 -9.97 16.26
N CYS A 209 -11.36 -9.76 17.46
CA CYS A 209 -9.92 -9.83 17.69
C CYS A 209 -9.41 -11.28 17.67
N PRO A 210 -8.41 -11.62 16.82
CA PRO A 210 -7.87 -12.98 16.73
C PRO A 210 -7.03 -13.39 17.96
N ALA A 211 -6.61 -12.44 18.79
CA ALA A 211 -5.86 -12.72 20.02
C ALA A 211 -6.79 -13.08 21.19
N CYS A 212 -7.79 -12.24 21.49
CA CYS A 212 -8.60 -12.37 22.71
C CYS A 212 -10.09 -12.62 22.47
N GLY A 213 -10.56 -12.62 21.23
CA GLY A 213 -11.96 -12.83 20.87
C GLY A 213 -12.91 -11.66 21.19
N SER A 214 -12.40 -10.56 21.78
CA SER A 214 -13.17 -9.33 22.02
C SER A 214 -13.37 -8.54 20.73
N GLN A 215 -14.29 -7.58 20.72
CA GLN A 215 -14.42 -6.64 19.61
C GLN A 215 -13.15 -5.75 19.51
N GLY A 216 -12.62 -5.63 18.31
CA GLY A 216 -11.66 -4.60 17.91
C GLY A 216 -12.19 -3.84 16.69
N TRP A 217 -11.34 -3.00 16.12
CA TRP A 217 -11.70 -2.10 15.03
C TRP A 217 -10.66 -2.21 13.93
N VAL A 218 -11.12 -2.47 12.70
CA VAL A 218 -10.30 -2.31 11.50
C VAL A 218 -10.43 -0.87 11.00
N ALA A 219 -9.33 -0.30 10.54
CA ALA A 219 -9.29 0.99 9.86
C ALA A 219 -8.82 0.79 8.42
N GLY A 220 -9.33 1.62 7.52
CA GLY A 220 -9.16 1.38 6.09
C GLY A 220 -9.47 2.58 5.20
N GLU A 221 -9.19 2.44 3.91
CA GLU A 221 -9.67 3.35 2.87
C GLU A 221 -11.05 2.90 2.40
N VAL A 222 -11.92 3.84 2.05
CA VAL A 222 -13.22 3.50 1.47
C VAL A 222 -13.17 3.61 -0.04
N ASN A 223 -13.62 2.54 -0.69
CA ASN A 223 -13.77 2.49 -2.13
C ASN A 223 -15.25 2.32 -2.47
N VAL A 224 -15.81 3.29 -3.20
CA VAL A 224 -17.17 3.21 -3.73
C VAL A 224 -17.12 2.45 -5.05
N GLN A 225 -17.76 1.28 -5.09
CA GLN A 225 -17.84 0.46 -6.30
C GLN A 225 -19.27 0.06 -6.59
N GLY A 226 -19.62 0.00 -7.87
CA GLY A 226 -20.93 -0.45 -8.34
C GLY A 226 -21.30 0.18 -9.67
N SER A 227 -22.50 -0.12 -10.13
CA SER A 227 -23.14 0.55 -11.27
C SER A 227 -23.98 1.71 -10.78
N ALA A 228 -24.16 2.74 -11.61
CA ALA A 228 -25.01 3.89 -11.32
C ALA A 228 -26.36 3.50 -10.68
N GLY A 229 -26.58 3.91 -9.43
CA GLY A 229 -27.79 3.63 -8.63
C GLY A 229 -27.76 2.35 -7.80
N HIS A 230 -26.64 1.62 -7.81
CA HIS A 230 -26.37 0.40 -7.05
C HIS A 230 -24.93 0.36 -6.54
N GLU A 231 -24.40 1.52 -6.16
CA GLU A 231 -23.10 1.65 -5.54
C GLU A 231 -23.10 1.08 -4.11
N GLY A 232 -21.97 0.52 -3.69
CA GLY A 232 -21.69 0.15 -2.32
C GLY A 232 -20.40 0.79 -1.85
N ALA A 233 -20.35 1.22 -0.59
CA ALA A 233 -19.14 1.67 0.08
C ALA A 233 -18.41 0.48 0.70
N TYR A 234 -17.17 0.22 0.29
CA TYR A 234 -16.38 -0.89 0.78
C TYR A 234 -15.15 -0.38 1.51
N LEU A 235 -15.01 -0.71 2.79
CA LEU A 235 -13.80 -0.50 3.56
C LEU A 235 -12.74 -1.52 3.14
N LEU A 236 -11.55 -1.01 2.83
CA LEU A 236 -10.33 -1.76 2.54
C LEU A 236 -9.42 -1.70 3.76
N PRO A 237 -9.43 -2.71 4.65
CA PRO A 237 -8.64 -2.66 5.87
C PRO A 237 -7.14 -2.58 5.58
N TYR A 238 -6.46 -1.69 6.28
CA TYR A 238 -5.00 -1.62 6.31
C TYR A 238 -4.47 -1.59 7.75
N GLY A 239 -5.32 -1.57 8.76
CA GLY A 239 -4.89 -1.60 10.16
C GLY A 239 -5.96 -2.17 11.07
N PHE A 240 -5.55 -2.64 12.24
CA PHE A 240 -6.45 -3.17 13.27
C PHE A 240 -5.97 -2.81 14.67
N TYR A 241 -6.92 -2.44 15.53
CA TYR A 241 -6.66 -2.23 16.95
C TYR A 241 -7.70 -2.91 17.85
N CYS A 242 -7.25 -3.49 18.96
CA CYS A 242 -8.10 -4.02 20.01
C CYS A 242 -7.73 -3.45 21.39
N ALA A 243 -8.61 -2.62 21.95
CA ALA A 243 -8.44 -2.00 23.27
C ALA A 243 -8.39 -3.00 24.44
N ALA A 244 -8.93 -4.22 24.25
CA ALA A 244 -8.91 -5.23 25.31
C ALA A 244 -7.50 -5.77 25.54
N CYS A 245 -6.81 -6.16 24.47
CA CYS A 245 -5.52 -6.85 24.54
C CYS A 245 -4.33 -6.03 24.02
N ASP A 246 -4.57 -4.76 23.65
CA ASP A 246 -3.61 -3.87 22.97
C ASP A 246 -2.97 -4.50 21.72
N LEU A 247 -3.75 -5.32 20.99
CA LEU A 247 -3.29 -5.78 19.69
C LEU A 247 -3.39 -4.59 18.73
N ASP A 248 -2.27 -4.19 18.17
CA ASP A 248 -2.13 -3.12 17.17
C ASP A 248 -1.38 -3.72 15.97
N VAL A 249 -1.98 -3.61 14.79
CA VAL A 249 -1.56 -4.29 13.57
C VAL A 249 -1.62 -3.29 12.43
N ASP A 250 -0.53 -3.19 11.67
CA ASP A 250 -0.43 -2.36 10.48
C ASP A 250 -0.72 -3.16 9.20
N SER A 251 -0.61 -2.47 8.07
CA SER A 251 -0.94 -3.00 6.74
C SER A 251 0.00 -4.11 6.28
N GLN A 252 1.20 -4.17 6.86
CA GLN A 252 2.17 -5.20 6.54
C GLN A 252 1.77 -6.54 7.17
N LEU A 253 1.19 -6.51 8.38
CA LEU A 253 0.91 -7.72 9.15
C LEU A 253 -0.56 -8.14 9.12
N ILE A 254 -1.48 -7.28 8.70
CA ILE A 254 -2.92 -7.53 8.75
C ILE A 254 -3.34 -8.79 7.97
N SER A 255 -2.75 -9.05 6.81
CA SER A 255 -3.05 -10.22 5.97
C SER A 255 -2.58 -11.55 6.58
N HIS A 256 -1.76 -11.51 7.63
CA HIS A 256 -1.30 -12.71 8.33
C HIS A 256 -2.17 -13.05 9.55
N LEU A 257 -3.21 -12.25 9.83
CA LEU A 257 -3.99 -12.33 11.07
C LEU A 257 -5.48 -12.64 10.83
N GLY A 258 -5.76 -13.76 10.16
CA GLY A 258 -7.13 -14.26 10.00
C GLY A 258 -7.90 -13.49 8.94
N ASP A 259 -9.10 -13.01 9.28
CA ASP A 259 -10.04 -12.31 8.40
C ASP A 259 -9.99 -10.78 8.55
N LEU A 260 -8.90 -10.25 9.14
CA LEU A 260 -8.76 -8.82 9.41
C LEU A 260 -8.56 -7.98 8.15
N ASP A 261 -8.01 -8.55 7.07
CA ASP A 261 -7.81 -7.89 5.78
C ASP A 261 -9.04 -8.02 4.85
N GLU A 262 -10.09 -8.72 5.29
CA GLU A 262 -11.31 -8.87 4.51
C GLU A 262 -12.06 -7.55 4.37
N VAL A 263 -12.50 -7.29 3.14
CA VAL A 263 -13.30 -6.12 2.77
C VAL A 263 -14.59 -6.08 3.58
N VAL A 264 -14.88 -4.92 4.16
CA VAL A 264 -16.13 -4.70 4.90
C VAL A 264 -17.06 -3.84 4.07
N LEU A 265 -18.26 -4.34 3.76
CA LEU A 265 -19.33 -3.51 3.22
C LEU A 265 -19.82 -2.58 4.34
N LEU A 266 -19.79 -1.28 4.07
CA LEU A 266 -20.28 -0.27 5.00
C LEU A 266 -21.78 -0.05 4.76
N ASP A 267 -22.52 0.16 5.85
CA ASP A 267 -23.96 0.43 5.80
C ASP A 267 -24.26 1.91 5.48
N ASP A 268 -23.23 2.75 5.41
CA ASP A 268 -23.34 4.17 5.09
C ASP A 268 -23.69 4.39 3.61
N ASP A 269 -24.32 5.53 3.31
CA ASP A 269 -24.66 5.89 1.93
C ASP A 269 -23.37 6.06 1.10
N PRO A 270 -23.20 5.36 -0.03
CA PRO A 270 -22.06 5.57 -0.93
C PRO A 270 -21.82 7.04 -1.31
N TYR A 271 -22.88 7.85 -1.36
CA TYR A 271 -22.79 9.28 -1.65
C TYR A 271 -22.14 10.09 -0.52
N ASP A 272 -22.09 9.58 0.72
CA ASP A 272 -21.36 10.22 1.83
C ASP A 272 -19.83 10.12 1.66
N TYR A 273 -19.37 9.35 0.68
CA TYR A 273 -17.95 9.12 0.36
C TYR A 273 -17.50 9.77 -0.93
N LEU A 274 -18.45 10.09 -1.81
CA LEU A 274 -18.20 10.90 -2.99
C LEU A 274 -18.21 12.35 -2.50
N GLY A 275 -17.04 12.92 -2.23
CA GLY A 275 -16.93 14.29 -1.72
C GLY A 275 -17.77 15.27 -2.56
N ASP A 276 -18.25 16.35 -1.93
CA ASP A 276 -19.12 17.40 -2.48
C ASP A 276 -18.55 18.13 -3.72
N GLU A 277 -18.16 17.43 -4.78
CA GLU A 277 -18.15 18.00 -6.11
C GLU A 277 -19.59 17.94 -6.60
N PRO A 278 -20.28 19.09 -6.70
CA PRO A 278 -21.63 19.11 -7.25
C PRO A 278 -21.58 18.39 -8.60
N PRO A 279 -22.59 17.56 -8.93
CA PRO A 279 -22.65 16.93 -10.23
C PRO A 279 -22.39 18.02 -11.27
N VAL A 280 -21.37 17.81 -12.09
CA VAL A 280 -21.06 18.74 -13.18
C VAL A 280 -22.32 18.76 -14.01
N ASP A 281 -23.10 19.83 -13.87
CA ASP A 281 -24.33 20.05 -14.61
C ASP A 281 -23.94 20.05 -16.09
N GLU A 282 -24.13 18.90 -16.76
CA GLU A 282 -23.81 18.72 -18.18
C GLU A 282 -24.69 19.63 -19.08
N ASP A 283 -25.58 20.43 -18.49
CA ASP A 283 -26.43 21.39 -19.18
C ASP A 283 -25.77 22.75 -19.46
N PHE A 284 -24.51 23.00 -19.03
CA PHE A 284 -23.85 24.28 -19.30
C PHE A 284 -23.36 24.50 -20.76
N HIS A 285 -23.58 23.53 -21.66
CA HIS A 285 -23.18 23.64 -23.07
C HIS A 285 -24.34 23.67 -24.08
N ARG A 286 -25.58 23.92 -23.64
CA ARG A 286 -26.67 24.30 -24.56
C ARG A 286 -27.03 25.78 -24.45
N GLY A 287 -26.14 26.61 -25.00
CA GLY A 287 -26.51 27.96 -25.42
C GLY A 287 -25.45 29.02 -25.17
N ARG A 288 -24.50 29.15 -26.10
CA ARG A 288 -23.96 30.43 -26.59
C ARG A 288 -23.24 30.21 -27.92
#